data_AF-A0A3C1CLL4-F1
#
_entry.id   AF-A0A3C1CLL4-F1
#
_cell.length_a   1.000
_cell.length_b   1.000
_cell.length_c   1.000
_cell.angle_alpha   90.00
_cell.angle_beta   90.00
_cell.angle_gamma   90.00
#
_symmetry.space_group_name_H-M   'P 1'
#
loop_
_entity.id
_entity.type
_entity.pdbx_description
1 polymer ?
#
loop_
_entity_poly.entity_id
_entity_poly.type
_entity_poly.pdbx_seq_one_letter_code
_entity_poly.pdbx_strand_id
1 'polypeptide(L)'
;MNSALAAINNARTQEGLPGMGLPTNWSQLSPTQQLFVATNLERTVRGLAPLQAMATALDQAADQGAQQNTDPSAPPGFPYTQWGSNWAGAVGNPLEAMYYWMYDDGLGSSNVDCTSSNQSGCWGHRDNVLMKLKCQMCVFGGGFEGTAYQGTPSLAEILVDSSGQPAVDFTWQQEQAYLS
;
A
#
# COMPACT_ATOMS: atom_id res chain seq x y z
N MET A 1 -16.82 14.02 -3.01
CA MET A 1 -16.64 12.65 -2.48
C MET A 1 -15.61 11.97 -3.39
N ASN A 2 -14.49 11.47 -2.87
CA ASN A 2 -13.47 10.81 -3.69
C ASN A 2 -14.05 9.51 -4.28
N SER A 3 -14.02 9.35 -5.61
CA SER A 3 -14.58 8.18 -6.31
C SER A 3 -13.94 6.87 -5.85
N ALA A 4 -12.63 6.88 -5.59
CA ALA A 4 -11.90 5.70 -5.10
C ALA A 4 -12.37 5.28 -3.70
N LEU A 5 -12.61 6.23 -2.79
CA LEU A 5 -13.13 5.92 -1.45
C LEU A 5 -14.53 5.28 -1.52
N ALA A 6 -15.39 5.79 -2.41
CA ALA A 6 -16.71 5.21 -2.61
C ALA A 6 -16.63 3.77 -3.16
N ALA A 7 -15.71 3.52 -4.09
CA ALA A 7 -15.47 2.18 -4.64
C ALA A 7 -14.92 1.22 -3.59
N ILE A 8 -13.95 1.64 -2.77
CA ILE A 8 -13.45 0.87 -1.62
C ILE A 8 -14.59 0.55 -0.64
N ASN A 9 -15.42 1.54 -0.31
CA ASN A 9 -16.55 1.32 0.61
C ASN A 9 -17.57 0.34 0.05
N ASN A 10 -17.84 0.40 -1.25
CA ASN A 10 -18.70 -0.56 -1.92
C ASN A 10 -18.10 -1.98 -1.84
N ALA A 11 -16.82 -2.13 -2.18
CA ALA A 11 -16.13 -3.42 -2.15
C ALA A 11 -16.07 -4.01 -0.73
N ARG A 12 -15.71 -3.20 0.28
CA ARG A 12 -15.77 -3.60 1.70
C ARG A 12 -17.16 -4.06 2.11
N THR A 13 -18.22 -3.38 1.66
CA THR A 13 -19.60 -3.78 1.94
C THR A 13 -19.92 -5.16 1.35
N GLN A 14 -19.44 -5.48 0.15
CA GLN A 14 -19.60 -6.81 -0.44
C GLN A 14 -18.85 -7.90 0.36
N GLU A 15 -17.76 -7.52 1.03
CA GLU A 15 -17.01 -8.40 1.94
C GLU A 15 -17.59 -8.46 3.37
N GLY A 16 -18.68 -7.74 3.65
CA GLY A 16 -19.27 -7.64 4.99
C GLY A 16 -18.46 -6.79 5.98
N LEU A 17 -17.58 -5.92 5.48
CA LEU A 17 -16.74 -5.01 6.26
C LEU A 17 -17.35 -3.61 6.31
N PRO A 18 -17.10 -2.84 7.38
CA PRO A 18 -17.48 -1.43 7.43
C PRO A 18 -16.68 -0.62 6.39
N GLY A 19 -17.26 0.50 5.94
CA GLY A 19 -16.57 1.45 5.08
C GLY A 19 -15.26 1.97 5.68
N MET A 20 -14.33 2.38 4.83
CA MET A 20 -13.07 3.00 5.24
C MET A 20 -13.33 4.41 5.80
N GLY A 21 -13.20 4.55 7.12
CA GLY A 21 -13.16 5.84 7.79
C GLY A 21 -11.77 6.47 7.63
N LEU A 22 -11.68 7.55 6.86
CA LEU A 22 -10.44 8.30 6.73
C LEU A 22 -10.19 9.13 7.99
N PRO A 23 -8.93 9.27 8.43
CA PRO A 23 -8.57 10.09 9.57
C PRO A 23 -8.90 11.58 9.33
N THR A 24 -9.17 12.30 10.40
CA THR A 24 -9.61 13.71 10.34
C THR A 24 -8.57 14.67 9.73
N ASN A 25 -7.29 14.30 9.76
CA ASN A 25 -6.16 15.02 9.14
C ASN A 25 -5.81 14.51 7.73
N TRP A 26 -6.59 13.63 7.09
CA TRP A 26 -6.25 12.98 5.81
C TRP A 26 -5.69 13.91 4.73
N SER A 27 -6.28 15.11 4.58
CA SER A 27 -5.84 16.09 3.57
C SER A 27 -4.50 16.77 3.88
N GLN A 28 -3.96 16.60 5.09
CA GLN A 28 -2.66 17.12 5.53
C GLN A 28 -1.53 16.11 5.33
N LEU A 29 -1.87 14.83 5.13
CA LEU A 29 -0.92 13.77 4.87
C LEU A 29 -0.33 13.88 3.45
N SER A 30 0.95 13.55 3.31
CA SER A 30 1.57 13.35 1.99
C SER A 30 0.92 12.16 1.25
N PRO A 31 1.09 12.03 -0.07
CA PRO A 31 0.58 10.86 -0.81
C PRO A 31 1.08 9.51 -0.24
N THR A 32 2.34 9.44 0.17
CA THR A 32 2.93 8.21 0.72
C THR A 32 2.44 7.91 2.14
N GLN A 33 2.19 8.94 2.96
CA GLN A 33 1.53 8.79 4.26
C GLN A 33 0.07 8.36 4.11
N GLN A 34 -0.67 8.93 3.16
CA GLN A 34 -2.02 8.48 2.82
C GLN A 34 -2.03 7.00 2.42
N LEU A 35 -1.05 6.58 1.62
CA LEU A 35 -0.92 5.17 1.23
C LEU A 35 -0.68 4.26 2.44
N PHE A 36 0.30 4.58 3.29
CA PHE A 36 0.57 3.87 4.54
C PHE A 36 -0.69 3.73 5.41
N VAL A 37 -1.44 4.82 5.58
CA VAL A 37 -2.68 4.83 6.36
C VAL A 37 -3.75 3.97 5.71
N ALA A 38 -3.96 4.07 4.39
CA ALA A 38 -4.94 3.25 3.68
C ALA A 38 -4.61 1.75 3.80
N THR A 39 -3.34 1.37 3.65
CA THR A 39 -2.84 0.00 3.84
C THR A 39 -3.16 -0.50 5.25
N ASN A 40 -2.89 0.31 6.27
CA ASN A 40 -3.24 -0.05 7.65
C ASN A 40 -4.75 -0.13 7.90
N LEU A 41 -5.57 0.73 7.29
CA LEU A 41 -7.03 0.66 7.39
C LEU A 41 -7.59 -0.60 6.73
N GLU A 42 -6.98 -1.11 5.66
CA GLU A 42 -7.35 -2.38 5.02
C GLU A 42 -6.93 -3.60 5.86
N ARG A 43 -5.75 -3.55 6.47
CA ARG A 43 -5.23 -4.61 7.35
C ARG A 43 -6.04 -4.72 8.63
N THR A 44 -6.23 -3.61 9.34
CA THR A 44 -6.85 -3.60 10.67
C THR A 44 -8.33 -3.93 10.64
N VAL A 45 -9.08 -3.51 9.62
CA VAL A 45 -10.50 -3.87 9.47
C VAL A 45 -10.69 -5.38 9.28
N ARG A 46 -9.64 -6.10 8.84
CA ARG A 46 -9.61 -7.57 8.69
C ARG A 46 -8.91 -8.28 9.86
N GLY A 47 -8.66 -7.58 10.96
CA GLY A 47 -8.01 -8.15 12.15
C GLY A 47 -6.52 -8.47 11.98
N LEU A 48 -5.87 -7.96 10.94
CA LEU A 48 -4.42 -8.05 10.78
C LEU A 48 -3.74 -6.94 11.59
N ALA A 49 -2.52 -7.23 12.06
CA ALA A 49 -1.70 -6.22 12.72
C ALA A 49 -1.36 -5.08 11.74
N PRO A 50 -1.46 -3.81 12.17
CA PRO A 50 -1.00 -2.68 11.37
C PRO A 50 0.53 -2.72 11.23
N LEU A 51 1.02 -2.19 10.12
CA LEU A 51 2.40 -1.75 10.00
C LEU A 51 2.63 -0.61 10.99
N GLN A 52 3.74 -0.66 11.70
CA GLN A 52 3.99 0.22 12.84
C GLN A 52 4.53 1.59 12.41
N ALA A 53 5.32 1.64 11.33
CA ALA A 53 5.94 2.87 10.86
C ALA A 53 6.38 2.82 9.40
N MET A 54 6.59 3.99 8.80
CA MET A 54 7.32 4.19 7.56
C MET A 54 8.82 4.21 7.85
N ALA A 55 9.60 3.46 7.07
CA ALA A 55 11.04 3.35 7.23
C ALA A 55 11.75 4.04 6.07
N THR A 56 12.59 5.03 6.37
CA THR A 56 13.21 5.92 5.37
C THR A 56 13.98 5.17 4.28
N ALA A 57 14.64 4.05 4.61
CA ALA A 57 15.35 3.23 3.62
C ALA A 57 14.39 2.51 2.65
N LEU A 58 13.19 2.14 3.11
CA LEU A 58 12.15 1.54 2.28
C LEU A 58 11.43 2.59 1.45
N ASP A 59 11.25 3.81 1.96
CA ASP A 59 10.70 4.93 1.17
C ASP A 59 11.58 5.22 -0.04
N GLN A 60 12.91 5.23 0.13
CA GLN A 60 13.86 5.40 -0.98
C GLN A 60 13.74 4.29 -2.04
N ALA A 61 13.52 3.04 -1.60
CA ALA A 61 13.34 1.92 -2.52
C ALA A 61 11.99 2.02 -3.26
N ALA A 62 10.93 2.41 -2.56
CA ALA A 62 9.61 2.62 -3.13
C ALA A 62 9.59 3.81 -4.11
N ASP A 63 10.27 4.92 -3.81
CA ASP A 63 10.43 6.05 -4.74
C ASP A 63 11.10 5.62 -6.05
N GLN A 64 12.14 4.77 -5.96
CA GLN A 64 12.77 4.21 -7.15
C GLN A 64 11.80 3.32 -7.95
N GLY A 65 11.00 2.49 -7.27
CA GLY A 65 9.96 1.68 -7.90
C GLY A 65 8.92 2.53 -8.64
N ALA A 66 8.42 3.58 -7.98
CA ALA A 66 7.49 4.53 -8.58
C ALA A 66 8.08 5.24 -9.81
N GLN A 67 9.34 5.67 -9.76
CA GLN A 67 10.03 6.29 -10.90
C GLN A 67 10.26 5.33 -12.07
N GLN A 68 10.52 4.05 -11.76
CA GLN A 68 10.85 3.03 -12.76
C GLN A 68 9.63 2.25 -13.27
N ASN A 69 8.44 2.55 -12.75
CA ASN A 69 7.20 1.84 -13.06
C ASN A 69 7.27 0.33 -12.76
N THR A 70 7.76 -0.02 -11.57
CA THR A 70 7.97 -1.40 -11.13
C THR A 70 7.72 -1.56 -9.64
N ASP A 71 7.37 -2.78 -9.22
CA ASP A 71 7.36 -3.16 -7.82
C ASP A 71 8.74 -2.91 -7.19
N PRO A 72 8.81 -2.23 -6.04
CA PRO A 72 10.08 -2.05 -5.34
C PRO A 72 10.54 -3.36 -4.70
N SER A 73 11.83 -3.44 -4.39
CA SER A 73 12.41 -4.56 -3.64
C SER A 73 13.03 -4.06 -2.34
N ALA A 74 13.10 -4.93 -1.31
CA ALA A 74 13.80 -4.59 -0.09
C ALA A 74 15.27 -4.24 -0.41
N PRO A 75 15.79 -3.09 0.05
CA PRO A 75 17.13 -2.66 -0.33
C PRO A 75 18.20 -3.62 0.22
N PRO A 76 19.34 -3.79 -0.48
CA PRO A 76 20.42 -4.66 -0.02
C PRO A 76 20.85 -4.36 1.42
N GLY A 77 20.89 -5.38 2.26
CA GLY A 77 21.27 -5.26 3.67
C GLY A 77 20.14 -4.80 4.61
N PHE A 78 18.93 -4.53 4.11
CA PHE A 78 17.79 -4.28 4.99
C PHE A 78 17.41 -5.55 5.77
N PRO A 79 17.32 -5.50 7.11
CA PRO A 79 17.00 -6.68 7.90
C PRO A 79 15.51 -7.01 7.79
N TYR A 80 15.18 -8.14 7.16
CA TYR A 80 13.81 -8.64 7.05
C TYR A 80 13.72 -10.16 7.28
N THR A 81 12.52 -10.62 7.60
CA THR A 81 12.14 -12.04 7.58
C THR A 81 11.17 -12.36 6.46
N GLN A 82 10.34 -11.40 6.07
CA GLN A 82 9.36 -11.49 5.00
C GLN A 82 9.03 -10.08 4.49
N TRP A 83 8.72 -9.96 3.21
CA TRP A 83 8.24 -8.71 2.62
C TRP A 83 7.36 -8.99 1.39
N GLY A 84 6.62 -7.98 0.97
CA GLY A 84 5.85 -7.92 -0.27
C GLY A 84 5.76 -6.47 -0.74
N SER A 85 5.54 -6.24 -2.03
CA SER A 85 5.53 -4.90 -2.61
C SER A 85 4.59 -4.82 -3.79
N ASN A 86 4.10 -3.62 -4.04
CA ASN A 86 3.15 -3.34 -5.10
C ASN A 86 3.52 -2.05 -5.82
N TRP A 87 3.16 -1.96 -7.10
CA TRP A 87 3.25 -0.78 -7.91
C TRP A 87 1.97 -0.56 -8.70
N ALA A 88 1.61 0.70 -8.92
CA ALA A 88 0.53 1.10 -9.80
C ALA A 88 0.85 2.43 -10.48
N GLY A 89 0.79 2.45 -11.81
CA GLY A 89 0.80 3.65 -12.64
C GLY A 89 -0.62 4.10 -13.00
N ALA A 90 -0.75 5.28 -13.62
CA ALA A 90 -2.03 5.84 -14.06
C ALA A 90 -3.08 5.97 -12.94
N VAL A 91 -2.62 6.25 -11.72
CA VAL A 91 -3.46 6.46 -10.54
C VAL A 91 -3.63 7.96 -10.27
N GLY A 92 -4.83 8.38 -9.91
CA GLY A 92 -5.15 9.77 -9.57
C GLY A 92 -4.88 10.13 -8.11
N ASN A 93 -4.84 9.15 -7.20
CA ASN A 93 -4.52 9.35 -5.78
C ASN A 93 -4.21 8.00 -5.06
N PRO A 94 -3.67 8.02 -3.82
CA PRO A 94 -3.35 6.81 -3.06
C PRO A 94 -4.50 5.83 -2.83
N LEU A 95 -5.75 6.31 -2.71
CA LEU A 95 -6.91 5.41 -2.56
C LEU A 95 -7.24 4.67 -3.85
N GLU A 96 -6.90 5.22 -5.01
CA GLU A 96 -7.08 4.55 -6.30
C GLU A 96 -6.06 3.42 -6.47
N ALA A 97 -4.79 3.65 -6.11
CA ALA A 97 -3.79 2.58 -6.06
C ALA A 97 -4.22 1.46 -5.10
N MET A 98 -4.68 1.82 -3.89
CA MET A 98 -5.21 0.85 -2.93
C MET A 98 -6.43 0.10 -3.48
N TYR A 99 -7.32 0.77 -4.21
CA TYR A 99 -8.46 0.11 -4.86
C TYR A 99 -8.00 -0.92 -5.90
N TYR A 100 -7.04 -0.56 -6.76
CA TYR A 100 -6.47 -1.49 -7.73
C TYR A 100 -5.86 -2.70 -7.05
N TRP A 101 -4.97 -2.51 -6.08
CA TRP A 101 -4.30 -3.61 -5.40
C TRP A 101 -5.25 -4.50 -4.59
N MET A 102 -6.27 -3.93 -3.94
CA MET A 102 -7.16 -4.71 -3.09
C MET A 102 -8.35 -5.33 -3.82
N TYR A 103 -8.92 -4.66 -4.81
CA TYR A 103 -10.25 -4.99 -5.32
C TYR A 103 -10.31 -5.14 -6.84
N ASP A 104 -9.32 -4.66 -7.57
CA ASP A 104 -9.23 -4.76 -9.03
C ASP A 104 -7.87 -5.33 -9.46
N ASP A 105 -7.47 -6.43 -8.83
CA ASP A 105 -6.18 -7.12 -9.06
C ASP A 105 -6.35 -8.49 -9.72
N GLY A 106 -7.59 -8.83 -10.10
CA GLY A 106 -7.98 -10.10 -10.69
C GLY A 106 -8.03 -10.09 -12.22
N LEU A 107 -8.47 -11.22 -12.79
CA LEU A 107 -8.51 -11.38 -14.26
C LEU A 107 -9.45 -10.36 -14.90
N GLY A 108 -8.95 -9.65 -15.91
CA GLY A 108 -9.69 -8.60 -16.63
C GLY A 108 -9.44 -7.19 -16.09
N SER A 109 -8.65 -7.04 -15.03
CA SER A 109 -8.14 -5.76 -14.53
C SER A 109 -6.96 -5.24 -15.36
N SER A 110 -6.37 -4.12 -14.93
CA SER A 110 -5.11 -3.58 -15.47
C SER A 110 -3.84 -4.20 -14.87
N ASN A 111 -3.94 -5.20 -13.98
CA ASN A 111 -2.76 -5.90 -13.46
C ASN A 111 -2.06 -6.67 -14.61
N VAL A 112 -0.85 -6.21 -14.95
CA VAL A 112 -0.04 -6.74 -16.06
C VAL A 112 0.44 -8.17 -15.84
N ASP A 113 0.54 -8.62 -14.59
CA ASP A 113 0.94 -9.98 -14.21
C ASP A 113 -0.27 -10.94 -14.14
N CYS A 114 -1.48 -10.42 -14.30
CA CYS A 114 -2.72 -11.18 -14.30
C CYS A 114 -3.34 -11.23 -15.70
N THR A 115 -3.00 -12.27 -16.47
CA THR A 115 -3.50 -12.49 -17.84
C THR A 115 -4.31 -13.77 -17.95
N SER A 116 -5.11 -13.91 -19.02
CA SER A 116 -5.85 -15.15 -19.28
C SER A 116 -4.94 -16.37 -19.50
N SER A 117 -3.72 -16.14 -20.00
CA SER A 117 -2.69 -17.16 -20.20
C SER A 117 -1.80 -17.42 -18.98
N ASN A 118 -1.71 -16.47 -18.05
CA ASN A 118 -0.96 -16.60 -16.80
C ASN A 118 -1.70 -15.87 -15.68
N GLN A 119 -2.35 -16.65 -14.81
CA GLN A 119 -3.13 -16.13 -13.69
C GLN A 119 -2.35 -16.12 -12.37
N SER A 120 -1.06 -16.47 -12.36
CA SER A 120 -0.28 -16.57 -11.12
C SER A 120 -0.08 -15.22 -10.42
N GLY A 121 -0.12 -14.11 -11.18
CA GLY A 121 -0.02 -12.76 -10.63
C GLY A 121 -1.36 -12.16 -10.22
N CYS A 122 -2.48 -12.82 -10.53
CA CYS A 122 -3.81 -12.35 -10.12
C CYS A 122 -3.93 -12.36 -8.60
N TRP A 123 -4.41 -11.25 -8.04
CA TRP A 123 -4.53 -11.03 -6.59
C TRP A 123 -3.20 -10.99 -5.82
N GLY A 124 -2.06 -10.96 -6.52
CA GLY A 124 -0.75 -10.87 -5.88
C GLY A 124 -0.59 -9.59 -5.06
N HIS A 125 -1.08 -8.45 -5.55
CA HIS A 125 -1.01 -7.21 -4.80
C HIS A 125 -1.92 -7.22 -3.57
N ARG A 126 -3.11 -7.82 -3.70
CA ARG A 126 -4.03 -8.02 -2.57
C ARG A 126 -3.38 -8.91 -1.50
N ASP A 127 -2.72 -9.98 -1.92
CA ASP A 127 -2.00 -10.89 -1.03
C ASP A 127 -0.86 -10.18 -0.30
N ASN A 128 -0.15 -9.24 -0.95
CA ASN A 128 0.87 -8.40 -0.32
C ASN A 128 0.27 -7.46 0.74
N VAL A 129 -0.82 -6.74 0.44
CA VAL A 129 -1.50 -5.85 1.41
C VAL A 129 -1.99 -6.64 2.62
N LEU A 130 -2.56 -7.83 2.40
CA LEU A 130 -3.13 -8.70 3.42
C LEU A 130 -2.13 -9.71 4.01
N MET A 131 -0.85 -9.57 3.68
CA MET A 131 0.20 -10.49 4.09
C MET A 131 0.22 -10.65 5.62
N LYS A 132 0.20 -11.91 6.07
CA LYS A 132 0.29 -12.26 7.50
C LYS A 132 1.74 -12.16 7.96
N LEU A 133 2.04 -11.07 8.65
CA LEU A 133 3.35 -10.79 9.22
C LEU A 133 3.33 -11.08 10.72
N LYS A 134 4.48 -11.45 11.30
CA LYS A 134 4.60 -11.65 12.76
C LYS A 134 4.54 -10.32 13.51
N CYS A 135 4.99 -9.24 12.85
CA CYS A 135 4.98 -7.88 13.36
C CYS A 135 5.61 -7.72 14.75
N GLN A 136 6.81 -8.29 14.91
CA GLN A 136 7.72 -7.82 15.95
C GLN A 136 8.19 -6.40 15.62
N MET A 137 8.52 -6.15 14.35
CA MET A 137 8.71 -4.82 13.76
C MET A 137 8.22 -4.81 12.31
N CYS A 138 6.94 -4.49 12.09
CA CYS A 138 6.39 -4.33 10.75
C CYS A 138 6.53 -2.90 10.27
N VAL A 139 7.18 -2.69 9.13
CA VAL A 139 7.41 -1.37 8.55
C VAL A 139 6.95 -1.29 7.11
N PHE A 140 6.81 -0.06 6.64
CA PHE A 140 6.33 0.31 5.33
C PHE A 140 7.37 1.17 4.62
N GLY A 141 7.39 1.14 3.29
CA GLY A 141 7.96 2.19 2.47
C GLY A 141 6.94 2.61 1.41
N GLY A 142 6.78 3.90 1.21
CA GLY A 142 5.89 4.47 0.19
C GLY A 142 6.66 5.34 -0.78
N GLY A 143 6.37 5.18 -2.07
CA GLY A 143 6.97 5.97 -3.14
C GLY A 143 5.92 6.62 -4.02
N PHE A 144 6.18 7.85 -4.43
CA PHE A 144 5.28 8.61 -5.31
C PHE A 144 6.08 9.39 -6.35
N GLU A 145 5.71 9.23 -7.63
CA GLU A 145 6.20 10.12 -8.67
C GLU A 145 5.05 10.61 -9.55
N GLY A 146 4.89 11.92 -9.67
CA GLY A 146 3.72 12.55 -10.27
C GLY A 146 3.60 12.36 -11.79
N THR A 147 4.68 11.97 -12.47
CA THR A 147 4.71 11.91 -13.94
C THR A 147 5.36 10.66 -14.55
N ALA A 148 5.79 9.69 -13.74
CA ALA A 148 6.60 8.56 -14.21
C ALA A 148 5.87 7.62 -15.19
N TYR A 149 4.55 7.44 -15.06
CA TYR A 149 3.81 6.54 -15.95
C TYR A 149 3.16 7.33 -17.09
N GLN A 150 3.86 7.45 -18.22
CA GLN A 150 3.34 8.15 -19.41
C GLN A 150 2.86 9.59 -19.13
N GLY A 151 3.50 10.30 -18.19
CA GLY A 151 3.09 11.64 -17.76
C GLY A 151 1.99 11.68 -16.70
N THR A 152 1.60 10.52 -16.15
CA THR A 152 0.61 10.39 -15.06
C THR A 152 1.27 9.87 -13.78
N PRO A 153 0.60 10.01 -12.62
CA PRO A 153 1.19 9.60 -11.35
C PRO A 153 1.41 8.10 -11.25
N SER A 154 2.43 7.77 -10.46
CA SER A 154 2.92 6.43 -10.18
C SER A 154 3.13 6.30 -8.67
N LEU A 155 2.62 5.21 -8.09
CA LEU A 155 2.72 4.89 -6.67
C LEU A 155 3.32 3.51 -6.48
N ALA A 156 4.13 3.35 -5.44
CA ALA A 156 4.69 2.08 -5.03
C ALA A 156 4.63 1.93 -3.51
N GLU A 157 4.48 0.70 -3.04
CA GLU A 157 4.61 0.36 -1.63
C GLU A 157 5.48 -0.88 -1.42
N ILE A 158 6.09 -0.96 -0.24
CA ILE A 158 6.72 -2.18 0.27
C ILE A 158 6.36 -2.38 1.73
N LEU A 159 5.90 -3.57 2.08
CA LEU A 159 5.55 -3.99 3.43
C LEU A 159 6.59 -4.99 3.90
N VAL A 160 7.19 -4.78 5.08
CA VAL A 160 8.31 -5.60 5.56
C VAL A 160 8.11 -6.00 7.02
N ASP A 161 8.25 -7.29 7.32
CA ASP A 161 8.45 -7.80 8.68
C ASP A 161 9.95 -7.78 8.99
N SER A 162 10.39 -6.69 9.62
CA SER A 162 11.78 -6.42 9.89
C SER A 162 12.32 -7.30 11.01
N SER A 163 13.51 -7.83 10.81
CA SER A 163 14.30 -8.51 11.86
C SER A 163 15.17 -7.54 12.67
N GLY A 164 15.07 -6.23 12.39
CA GLY A 164 15.85 -5.18 13.04
C GLY A 164 15.00 -4.01 13.53
N GLN A 165 15.66 -2.87 13.78
CA GLN A 165 15.04 -1.62 14.21
C GLN A 165 15.47 -0.52 13.22
N PRO A 166 14.78 -0.38 12.08
CA PRO A 166 15.12 0.63 11.08
C PRO A 166 14.84 2.04 11.59
N ALA A 167 15.48 3.04 10.99
CA ALA A 167 15.09 4.44 11.18
C ALA A 167 13.71 4.68 10.56
N VAL A 168 12.88 5.47 11.24
CA VAL A 168 11.48 5.74 10.87
C VAL A 168 11.18 7.24 10.93
N ASP A 169 10.26 7.70 10.09
CA ASP A 169 9.90 9.12 9.94
C ASP A 169 8.39 9.41 10.13
N PHE A 170 7.53 8.41 10.00
CA PHE A 170 6.10 8.50 10.29
C PHE A 170 5.59 7.20 10.93
N THR A 171 4.73 7.28 11.95
CA THR A 171 4.26 6.09 12.67
C THR A 171 2.75 5.96 12.70
N TRP A 172 2.27 4.72 12.74
CA TRP A 172 0.84 4.46 12.93
C TRP A 172 0.34 5.03 14.26
N GLN A 173 1.17 4.99 15.31
CA GLN A 173 0.83 5.53 16.61
C GLN A 173 0.54 7.05 16.57
N GLN A 174 1.29 7.81 15.75
CA GLN A 174 1.02 9.24 15.54
C GLN A 174 -0.34 9.45 14.89
N GLU A 175 -0.70 8.59 13.94
CA GLU A 175 -1.93 8.73 13.16
C GLU A 175 -3.19 8.27 13.92
N GLN A 176 -3.05 7.34 14.86
CA GLN A 176 -4.18 6.83 15.65
C GLN A 176 -4.98 7.92 16.37
N ALA A 177 -4.37 9.06 16.69
CA ALA A 177 -5.05 10.20 17.31
C ALA A 177 -6.12 10.85 16.40
N TYR A 178 -6.08 10.61 15.10
CA TYR A 178 -6.99 11.21 14.10
C TYR A 178 -8.06 10.24 13.59
N LEU A 179 -8.01 8.97 14.00
CA LEU A 179 -9.00 7.95 13.66
C LEU A 179 -10.27 8.15 14.48
N SER A 180 -11.43 7.99 13.82
CA SER A 180 -12.77 8.08 14.42
C SER A 180 -13.30 6.75 14.90
#